data_AF-A0A6G6SJI6-F1
#
_entry.id   AF-A0A6G6SJI6-F1
#
_cell.length_a   1.000
_cell.length_b   1.000
_cell.length_c   1.000
_cell.angle_alpha   90.00
_cell.angle_beta   90.00
_cell.angle_gamma   90.00
#
_symmetry.space_group_name_H-M   'P 1'
#
loop_
_entity.id
_entity.type
_entity.pdbx_description
1 polymer ?
#
loop_
_entity_poly.entity_id
_entity_poly.type
_entity_poly.pdbx_seq_one_letter_code
_entity_poly.pdbx_strand_id
1 'polypeptide(L)'
;MLPFPIVNFVKQLITETQNKEIQWRYISDDDTVKSHHQGRNINLNYAFDYNQEISVYRLNIEQTDGRIFFFAISEYDAGYTLLKQLYNEAQASDFDF
;
A
#
# COMPACT_ATOMS: atom_id res chain seq x y z
N MET A 1 10.14 -2.69 10.15
CA MET A 1 10.72 -3.15 8.85
C MET A 1 9.78 -4.12 8.12
N LEU A 2 9.76 -4.12 6.78
CA LEU A 2 8.98 -5.09 6.00
C LEU A 2 9.72 -6.43 5.84
N PRO A 3 9.05 -7.58 6.03
CA PRO A 3 9.63 -8.88 5.70
C PRO A 3 9.95 -9.02 4.20
N PHE A 4 11.00 -9.76 3.86
CA PHE A 4 11.45 -9.93 2.47
C PHE A 4 10.36 -10.40 1.49
N PRO A 5 9.49 -11.38 1.81
CA PRO A 5 8.40 -11.76 0.91
C PRO A 5 7.42 -10.60 0.60
N ILE A 6 7.17 -9.74 1.59
CA ILE A 6 6.29 -8.58 1.45
C ILE A 6 6.97 -7.50 0.62
N VAL A 7 8.29 -7.30 0.78
CA VAL A 7 9.06 -6.39 -0.09
C VAL A 7 8.93 -6.79 -1.56
N ASN A 8 9.09 -8.08 -1.87
CA ASN A 8 8.95 -8.55 -3.25
C ASN A 8 7.52 -8.40 -3.78
N PHE A 9 6.53 -8.70 -2.94
CA PHE A 9 5.13 -8.50 -3.28
C PHE A 9 4.82 -7.02 -3.59
N VAL A 10 5.27 -6.08 -2.75
CA VAL A 10 5.06 -4.64 -3.00
C VAL A 10 5.77 -4.18 -4.28
N LYS A 11 7.00 -4.66 -4.55
CA LYS A 11 7.70 -4.37 -5.81
C LYS A 11 6.92 -4.88 -7.03
N GLN A 12 6.33 -6.07 -6.93
CA GLN A 12 5.46 -6.60 -7.98
C GLN A 12 4.24 -5.70 -8.19
N LEU A 13 3.54 -5.31 -7.11
CA LEU A 13 2.39 -4.42 -7.21
C LEU A 13 2.74 -3.09 -7.89
N ILE A 14 3.92 -2.51 -7.59
CA ILE A 14 4.38 -1.28 -8.25
C ILE A 14 4.52 -1.49 -9.76
N THR A 15 5.24 -2.53 -10.17
CA THR A 15 5.44 -2.84 -11.59
C THR A 15 4.10 -3.06 -12.30
N GLU A 16 3.21 -3.86 -11.72
CA GLU A 16 1.91 -4.17 -12.30
C GLU A 16 1.00 -2.92 -12.34
N THR A 17 1.11 -2.00 -11.37
CA THR A 17 0.42 -0.70 -11.37
C THR A 17 0.91 0.18 -12.52
N GLN A 18 2.23 0.30 -12.70
CA GLN A 18 2.84 1.08 -13.77
C GLN A 18 2.49 0.53 -15.16
N ASN A 19 2.32 -0.79 -15.27
CA ASN A 19 1.89 -1.47 -16.49
C ASN A 19 0.37 -1.44 -16.72
N LYS A 20 -0.41 -0.86 -15.80
CA LYS A 20 -1.90 -0.85 -15.82
C LYS A 20 -2.53 -2.25 -15.74
N GLU A 21 -1.85 -3.19 -15.09
CA GLU A 21 -2.33 -4.55 -14.83
C GLU A 21 -3.15 -4.63 -13.53
N ILE A 22 -2.99 -3.65 -12.64
CA ILE A 22 -3.79 -3.49 -11.41
C ILE A 22 -4.62 -2.21 -11.53
N GLN A 23 -5.90 -2.33 -11.19
CA GLN A 23 -6.77 -1.18 -10.97
C GLN A 23 -6.79 -0.84 -9.49
N TRP A 24 -6.53 0.42 -9.18
CA TRP A 24 -6.64 0.98 -7.84
C TRP A 24 -7.84 1.89 -7.77
N ARG A 25 -8.38 2.04 -6.56
CA ARG A 25 -9.35 3.07 -6.22
C ARG A 25 -8.79 3.90 -5.09
N TYR A 26 -8.64 5.19 -5.31
CA TYR A 26 -8.31 6.15 -4.26
C TYR A 26 -9.58 6.62 -3.55
N ILE A 27 -9.54 6.63 -2.22
CA ILE A 27 -10.62 7.07 -1.35
C ILE A 27 -10.09 8.27 -0.57
N SER A 28 -10.50 9.47 -0.98
CA SER A 28 -10.01 10.74 -0.45
C SER A 28 -10.29 10.93 1.04
N ASP A 29 -11.46 10.49 1.51
CA ASP A 29 -11.89 10.70 2.90
C ASP A 29 -10.99 9.96 3.90
N ASP A 30 -10.39 8.85 3.47
CA ASP A 30 -9.55 7.97 4.29
C ASP A 30 -8.06 8.02 3.90
N ASP A 31 -7.69 8.85 2.91
CA ASP A 31 -6.36 8.86 2.27
C ASP A 31 -5.82 7.44 1.98
N THR A 32 -6.68 6.62 1.38
CA THR A 32 -6.44 5.18 1.19
C THR A 32 -6.57 4.80 -0.27
N VAL A 33 -5.60 4.02 -0.78
CA VAL A 33 -5.74 3.30 -2.05
C VAL A 33 -6.15 1.85 -1.78
N LYS A 34 -7.10 1.35 -2.56
CA LYS A 34 -7.62 -0.02 -2.46
C LYS A 34 -7.55 -0.72 -3.81
N SER A 35 -7.25 -2.01 -3.79
CA SER A 35 -7.35 -2.87 -4.98
C SER A 35 -7.77 -4.28 -4.60
N HIS A 36 -8.47 -4.95 -5.52
CA HIS A 36 -8.70 -6.38 -5.47
C HIS A 36 -7.81 -7.06 -6.51
N HIS A 37 -6.77 -7.75 -6.06
CA HIS A 37 -5.74 -8.32 -6.93
C HIS A 37 -5.45 -9.77 -6.57
N GLN A 38 -5.57 -10.68 -7.54
CA GLN A 38 -5.35 -12.13 -7.37
C GLN A 38 -6.10 -12.73 -6.16
N GLY A 39 -7.36 -12.32 -5.95
CA GLY A 39 -8.17 -12.78 -4.82
C GLY A 39 -7.80 -12.15 -3.47
N ARG A 40 -6.96 -11.12 -3.45
CA ARG A 40 -6.56 -10.42 -2.22
C ARG A 40 -7.10 -9.00 -2.22
N ASN A 41 -7.65 -8.55 -1.10
CA ASN A 41 -7.95 -7.13 -0.92
C ASN A 41 -6.70 -6.46 -0.36
N ILE A 42 -6.19 -5.47 -1.08
CA ILE A 42 -4.98 -4.73 -0.71
C ILE A 42 -5.42 -3.30 -0.41
N ASN A 43 -5.16 -2.85 0.81
CA ASN A 43 -5.42 -1.48 1.23
C ASN A 43 -4.11 -0.87 1.72
N LEU A 44 -3.78 0.31 1.22
CA LEU A 44 -2.59 1.04 1.63
C LEU A 44 -2.96 2.49 1.92
N ASN A 45 -2.58 2.98 3.09
CA ASN A 45 -2.86 4.36 3.47
C ASN A 45 -1.71 5.02 4.22
N TYR A 46 -1.71 6.34 4.18
CA TYR A 46 -0.81 7.18 4.95
C TYR A 46 -1.41 7.48 6.34
N ALA A 47 -0.54 7.75 7.31
CA ALA A 47 -0.91 8.18 8.65
C ALA A 47 0.22 9.03 9.24
N PHE A 48 -0.15 9.95 10.12
CA PHE A 48 0.78 10.58 11.03
C PHE A 48 0.47 10.12 12.45
N ASP A 49 1.44 9.48 13.12
CA ASP A 49 1.33 9.15 14.54
C ASP A 49 1.70 10.39 15.36
N TYR A 50 0.69 11.07 15.91
CA TYR A 50 0.88 12.29 16.69
C TYR A 50 1.57 12.08 18.05
N ASN A 51 1.57 10.86 18.59
CA ASN A 51 2.26 10.61 19.87
C ASN A 51 3.77 10.50 19.66
N GLN A 52 4.17 9.94 18.53
CA GLN A 52 5.57 9.74 18.17
C GLN A 52 6.09 10.82 17.21
N GLU A 53 5.20 11.65 16.67
CA GLU A 53 5.48 12.66 15.64
C GLU A 53 6.14 12.08 14.37
N ILE A 54 5.69 10.88 13.95
CA ILE A 54 6.26 10.16 12.80
C ILE A 54 5.24 9.88 11.72
N SER A 55 5.72 9.89 10.48
CA SER A 55 4.97 9.44 9.32
C SER A 55 4.95 7.91 9.25
N VAL A 56 3.80 7.32 8.91
CA VAL A 56 3.61 5.86 8.83
C VAL A 56 2.79 5.50 7.59
N TYR A 57 3.27 4.53 6.82
CA TYR A 57 2.44 3.83 5.83
C TYR A 57 1.91 2.53 6.40
N ARG A 58 0.63 2.27 6.18
CA ARG A 58 -0.09 1.10 6.70
C ARG A 58 -0.59 0.25 5.54
N LEU A 59 -0.01 -0.93 5.37
CA LEU A 59 -0.41 -1.91 4.37
C LEU A 59 -1.26 -3.02 5.02
N ASN A 60 -2.47 -3.21 4.51
CA ASN A 60 -3.35 -4.32 4.85
C ASN A 60 -3.52 -5.23 3.63
N ILE A 61 -3.39 -6.54 3.85
CA ILE A 61 -3.63 -7.57 2.84
C ILE A 61 -4.60 -8.59 3.43
N GLU A 62 -5.81 -8.64 2.89
CA GLU A 62 -6.81 -9.66 3.22
C GLU A 62 -6.75 -10.77 2.16
N GLN A 63 -6.60 -12.01 2.61
CA GLN A 63 -6.62 -13.19 1.74
C GLN A 63 -8.03 -13.77 1.64
N THR A 64 -8.28 -14.56 0.58
CA THR A 64 -9.57 -15.25 0.37
C THR A 64 -10.00 -16.17 1.52
N ASP A 65 -9.06 -16.65 2.33
CA ASP A 65 -9.33 -17.48 3.50
C ASP A 65 -9.65 -16.67 4.77
N GLY A 66 -9.81 -15.35 4.64
CA GLY A 66 -10.18 -14.44 5.73
C GLY A 66 -9.01 -13.99 6.59
N ARG A 67 -7.77 -14.44 6.32
CA ARG A 67 -6.60 -13.94 7.05
C ARG A 67 -6.25 -12.52 6.63
N ILE A 68 -5.97 -11.69 7.62
CA ILE A 68 -5.55 -10.29 7.44
C ILE A 68 -4.10 -10.14 7.89
N PHE A 69 -3.26 -9.63 7.01
CA PHE A 69 -1.87 -9.27 7.29
C PHE A 69 -1.77 -7.75 7.33
N PHE A 70 -1.19 -7.22 8.41
CA PHE A 70 -1.06 -5.79 8.64
C PHE A 70 0.41 -5.42 8.85
N PHE A 71 0.87 -4.39 8.14
CA PHE A 71 2.21 -3.84 8.23
C PHE A 71 2.14 -2.32 8.35
N ALA A 72 2.42 -1.80 9.55
CA ALA A 72 2.65 -0.38 9.78
C ALA A 72 4.15 -0.10 9.74
N ILE A 73 4.59 0.77 8.84
CA ILE A 73 6.00 1.03 8.55
C ILE A 73 6.26 2.53 8.72
N SER A 74 7.13 2.87 9.66
CA SER A 74 7.49 4.25 9.99
C SER A 74 8.51 4.82 9.00
N GLU A 75 8.63 6.14 8.95
CA GLU A 75 9.63 6.85 8.13
C GLU A 75 11.10 6.44 8.37
N TYR A 76 11.41 5.86 9.54
CA TYR A 76 12.75 5.38 9.87
C TYR A 76 13.01 3.94 9.41
N ASP A 77 11.98 3.22 8.95
CA ASP A 77 12.11 1.86 8.45
C ASP A 77 12.43 1.83 6.95
N ALA A 78 13.33 0.93 6.55
CA ALA A 78 13.73 0.75 5.14
C ALA A 78 12.56 0.42 4.18
N GLY A 79 11.43 -0.08 4.70
CA GLY A 79 10.23 -0.35 3.90
C GLY A 79 9.39 0.88 3.56
N TYR A 80 9.65 2.02 4.21
CA TYR A 80 8.82 3.22 4.10
C TYR A 80 8.78 3.78 2.68
N THR A 81 9.96 4.02 2.09
CA THR A 81 10.07 4.56 0.73
C THR A 81 9.39 3.67 -0.30
N LEU A 82 9.41 2.34 -0.07
CA LEU A 82 8.77 1.38 -0.96
C LEU A 82 7.24 1.45 -0.88
N LEU A 83 6.67 1.52 0.33
CA LEU A 83 5.22 1.72 0.49
C LEU A 83 4.78 3.10 -0.01
N LYS A 84 5.56 4.14 0.25
CA LYS A 84 5.33 5.49 -0.30
C LYS A 84 5.24 5.47 -1.82
N GLN A 85 6.17 4.78 -2.48
CA GLN A 85 6.17 4.66 -3.94
C GLN A 85 4.90 3.96 -4.41
N LEU A 86 4.54 2.80 -3.85
CA LEU A 86 3.31 2.09 -4.22
C LEU A 86 2.07 2.98 -4.02
N TYR A 87 1.97 3.69 -2.90
CA TYR A 87 0.85 4.58 -2.63
C TYR A 87 0.71 5.67 -3.71
N ASN A 88 1.81 6.33 -4.06
CA ASN A 88 1.80 7.40 -5.06
C ASN A 88 1.44 6.87 -6.45
N GLU A 89 2.01 5.74 -6.87
CA GLU A 89 1.72 5.11 -8.17
C GLU A 89 0.25 4.67 -8.24
N ALA A 90 -0.25 4.04 -7.17
CA ALA A 90 -1.64 3.61 -7.07
C ALA A 90 -2.62 4.80 -7.11
N GLN A 91 -2.34 5.85 -6.34
CA GLN A 91 -3.17 7.07 -6.34
C GLN A 91 -3.17 7.74 -7.71
N ALA A 92 -2.00 7.89 -8.34
CA ALA A 92 -1.88 8.47 -9.66
C ALA A 92 -2.55 7.63 -10.76
N SER A 93 -2.59 6.30 -10.59
CA SER A 93 -3.20 5.38 -11.56
C SER A 93 -4.74 5.49 -11.62
N ASP A 94 -5.38 5.95 -10.55
CA ASP A 94 -6.82 6.21 -10.48
C ASP A 94 -7.18 7.65 -10.87
N PHE A 95 -6.18 8.47 -11.22
CA PHE A 95 -6.41 9.83 -11.67
C PHE A 95 -6.79 9.83 -13.17
N ASP A 96 -8.05 10.16 -13.46
CA ASP A 96 -8.55 10.32 -14.83
C ASP A 96 -8.09 11.67 -15.41
N PHE A 97 -7.51 11.63 -16.62
CA PHE A 97 -7.10 12.80 -17.42
C PHE A 97 -8.08 13.08 -18.56
#